data_AF-A0A6M6R6G0-F1
#
_entry.id   AF-A0A6M6R6G0-F1
#
_cell.length_a   1.000
_cell.length_b   1.000
_cell.length_c   1.000
_cell.angle_alpha   90.00
_cell.angle_beta   90.00
_cell.angle_gamma   90.00
#
_symmetry.space_group_name_H-M   'P 1'
#
loop_
_entity.id
_entity.type
_entity.pdbx_description
1 polymer ?
#
loop_
_entity_poly.entity_id
_entity_poly.type
_entity_poly.pdbx_seq_one_letter_code
_entity_poly.pdbx_strand_id
1 'polypeptide(L)'
;TLNFHHTASSLCFMIPILLAVAFLTLLERKVLGYMQLRKGPNIVGPMGLLQPIADGIKLFTKEPIRPSTSSQTLFLLSPALALTLAMIIWTPLPLPIPLLEMNLSILFVLALSSMMVYSILGSGWASNSKYALIGALRAVAQTISYEVALALILLCFVLMSGNFTLQNFSITQENIWLILPAWPLSIMWFVSTLAETNRAPFDFAEGESELVSGFNVEYAGGPFALFFLAEYANILMMNTISSIIFLGSSTA
;
A
#
# COMPACT_ATOMS: atom_id res chain seq x y z
N THR A 1 2.81 -28.84 -16.52
CA THR A 1 3.40 -27.73 -17.29
C THR A 1 2.65 -26.42 -17.05
N LEU A 2 1.31 -26.39 -17.15
CA LEU A 2 0.49 -25.21 -16.85
C LEU A 2 0.72 -24.61 -15.45
N ASN A 3 0.72 -25.43 -14.39
CA ASN A 3 0.97 -24.93 -13.02
C ASN A 3 2.35 -24.30 -12.84
N PHE A 4 3.37 -24.81 -13.55
CA PHE A 4 4.70 -24.22 -13.51
C PHE A 4 4.73 -22.86 -14.22
N HIS A 5 4.03 -22.73 -15.35
CA HIS A 5 3.94 -21.46 -16.06
C HIS A 5 3.19 -20.38 -15.26
N HIS A 6 2.10 -20.75 -14.58
CA HIS A 6 1.35 -19.82 -13.72
C HIS A 6 2.11 -19.41 -12.45
N THR A 7 2.89 -20.34 -11.87
CA THR A 7 3.73 -20.00 -10.71
C THR A 7 4.94 -19.16 -11.11
N ALA A 8 5.51 -19.38 -12.29
CA ALA A 8 6.56 -18.53 -12.82
C ALA A 8 6.06 -17.11 -13.15
N SER A 9 4.86 -16.97 -13.74
CA SER A 9 4.29 -15.66 -14.06
C SER A 9 3.95 -14.86 -12.79
N SER A 10 3.39 -15.51 -11.76
CA SER A 10 3.11 -14.82 -10.49
C SER A 10 4.40 -14.38 -9.77
N LEU A 11 5.45 -15.20 -9.77
CA LEU A 11 6.76 -14.81 -9.22
C LEU A 11 7.39 -13.65 -9.99
N CYS A 12 7.35 -13.69 -11.33
CA CYS A 12 7.85 -12.59 -12.17
C CYS A 12 7.08 -11.29 -11.95
N PHE A 13 5.84 -11.36 -11.48
CA PHE A 13 5.05 -10.18 -11.12
C PHE A 13 5.36 -9.67 -9.72
N MET A 14 5.49 -10.57 -8.72
CA MET A 14 5.74 -10.20 -7.33
C MET A 14 7.14 -9.63 -7.07
N ILE A 15 8.18 -10.18 -7.71
CA ILE A 15 9.57 -9.78 -7.47
C ILE A 15 9.82 -8.31 -7.83
N PRO A 16 9.41 -7.81 -9.03
CA PRO A 16 9.54 -6.41 -9.37
C PRO A 16 8.78 -5.47 -8.44
N ILE A 17 7.60 -5.86 -7.95
CA ILE A 17 6.81 -5.05 -7.01
C ILE A 17 7.60 -4.85 -5.71
N LEU A 18 8.11 -5.93 -5.11
CA LEU A 18 8.90 -5.83 -3.88
C LEU A 18 10.19 -5.03 -4.08
N LEU A 19 10.82 -5.15 -5.25
CA LEU A 19 12.00 -4.37 -5.61
C LEU A 19 11.66 -2.88 -5.78
N ALA A 20 10.54 -2.56 -6.43
CA ALA A 20 10.04 -1.20 -6.58
C ALA A 20 9.73 -0.57 -5.21
N VAL A 21 9.09 -1.31 -4.31
CA VAL A 21 8.84 -0.91 -2.92
C VAL A 21 10.17 -0.59 -2.21
N ALA A 22 11.17 -1.46 -2.31
CA ALA A 22 12.46 -1.24 -1.68
C ALA A 22 13.13 0.06 -2.18
N PHE A 23 13.13 0.31 -3.49
CA PHE A 23 13.70 1.54 -4.05
C PHE A 23 12.86 2.79 -3.80
N LEU A 24 11.54 2.65 -3.62
CA LEU A 24 10.66 3.76 -3.24
C LEU A 24 11.11 4.35 -1.89
N THR A 25 11.51 3.53 -0.92
CA THR A 25 12.01 4.02 0.38
C THR A 25 13.30 4.86 0.22
N LEU A 26 14.19 4.49 -0.69
CA LEU A 26 15.39 5.27 -1.00
C LEU A 26 15.02 6.59 -1.68
N LEU A 27 14.10 6.54 -2.64
CA LEU A 27 13.62 7.72 -3.36
C LEU A 27 12.99 8.72 -2.39
N GLU A 28 12.12 8.27 -1.49
CA GLU A 28 11.51 9.12 -0.48
C GLU A 28 12.57 9.83 0.37
N ARG A 29 13.56 9.10 0.92
CA ARG A 29 14.64 9.70 1.71
C ARG A 29 15.49 10.71 0.92
N LYS A 30 15.69 10.48 -0.38
CA LYS A 30 16.43 11.41 -1.23
C LYS A 30 15.61 12.65 -1.55
N VAL A 31 14.37 12.48 -1.99
CA VAL A 31 13.47 13.59 -2.36
C VAL A 31 13.22 14.49 -1.15
N LEU A 32 12.88 13.92 0.01
CA LEU A 32 12.72 14.67 1.25
C LEU A 32 14.02 15.35 1.68
N GLY A 33 15.16 14.69 1.50
CA GLY A 33 16.47 15.30 1.75
C GLY A 33 16.65 16.57 0.93
N TYR A 34 16.47 16.48 -0.39
CA TYR A 34 16.62 17.62 -1.30
C TYR A 34 15.62 18.75 -1.02
N MET A 35 14.36 18.42 -0.72
CA MET A 35 13.35 19.41 -0.30
C MET A 35 13.75 20.13 0.99
N GLN A 36 14.40 19.43 1.92
CA GLN A 36 14.91 19.97 3.19
C GLN A 36 16.32 20.56 3.08
N LEU A 37 16.82 20.81 1.86
CA LEU A 37 18.17 21.35 1.60
C LEU A 37 19.32 20.52 2.22
N ARG A 38 19.13 19.21 2.39
CA ARG A 38 20.15 18.25 2.83
C ARG A 38 20.32 17.12 1.84
N LYS A 39 21.43 16.38 1.93
CA LYS A 39 21.62 15.20 1.08
C LYS A 39 20.91 14.00 1.71
N GLY A 40 20.22 13.22 0.89
CA GLY A 40 19.74 11.89 1.26
C GLY A 40 20.88 10.87 1.40
N PRO A 41 20.55 9.58 1.59
CA PRO A 41 21.54 8.52 1.71
C PRO A 41 22.44 8.45 0.47
N ASN A 42 23.74 8.72 0.64
CA ASN A 42 24.73 8.77 -0.44
C ASN A 42 25.97 7.89 -0.17
N ILE A 43 26.08 7.28 1.02
CA ILE A 43 27.30 6.58 1.47
C ILE A 43 27.23 5.07 1.16
N VAL A 44 26.08 4.43 1.38
CA VAL A 44 25.93 2.97 1.22
C VAL A 44 25.80 2.62 -0.27
N GLY A 45 26.93 2.36 -0.92
CA GLY A 45 27.03 2.08 -2.36
C GLY A 45 27.02 3.34 -3.24
N PRO A 46 27.15 3.18 -4.58
CA PRO A 46 27.16 4.31 -5.51
C PRO A 46 25.84 5.07 -5.41
N MET A 47 25.92 6.36 -5.05
CA MET A 47 24.75 7.22 -4.81
C MET A 47 23.73 6.64 -3.81
N GLY A 48 24.12 5.76 -2.87
CA GLY A 48 23.18 5.18 -1.91
C GLY A 48 22.25 4.09 -2.45
N LEU A 49 22.49 3.56 -3.66
CA LEU A 49 21.61 2.53 -4.26
C LEU A 49 21.51 1.24 -3.44
N LEU A 50 22.53 0.91 -2.65
CA LEU A 50 22.55 -0.29 -1.82
C LEU A 50 21.88 -0.08 -0.45
N GLN A 51 21.37 1.13 -0.15
CA GLN A 51 20.74 1.43 1.13
C GLN A 51 19.53 0.52 1.46
N PRO A 52 18.57 0.25 0.54
CA PRO A 52 17.43 -0.61 0.87
C PRO A 52 17.85 -2.04 1.21
N ILE A 53 18.90 -2.53 0.55
CA ILE A 53 19.45 -3.87 0.80
C ILE A 53 20.08 -3.92 2.20
N ALA A 54 20.86 -2.89 2.56
CA ALA A 54 21.46 -2.79 3.90
C ALA A 54 20.40 -2.69 5.01
N ASP A 55 19.35 -1.89 4.80
CA ASP A 55 18.24 -1.75 5.75
C ASP A 55 17.48 -3.07 5.90
N GLY A 56 17.24 -3.78 4.79
CA GLY A 56 16.63 -5.12 4.80
C GLY A 56 17.46 -6.12 5.62
N ILE A 57 18.76 -6.26 5.32
CA ILE A 57 19.66 -7.16 6.06
C ILE A 57 19.68 -6.79 7.54
N LYS A 58 19.74 -5.50 7.88
CA LYS A 58 19.70 -5.03 9.27
C LYS A 58 18.42 -5.45 9.98
N LEU A 59 17.26 -5.30 9.35
CA LEU A 59 15.98 -5.66 9.98
C LEU A 59 15.83 -7.18 10.14
N PHE A 60 16.30 -7.98 9.18
CA PHE A 60 16.22 -9.45 9.28
C PHE A 60 17.24 -10.07 10.24
N THR A 61 18.39 -9.43 10.44
CA THR A 61 19.41 -9.87 11.42
C THR A 61 19.12 -9.38 12.84
N LYS A 62 18.20 -8.43 13.00
CA LYS A 62 17.81 -7.90 14.31
C LYS A 62 17.09 -8.98 15.13
N GLU A 63 17.37 -9.00 16.43
CA GLU A 63 16.77 -9.95 17.36
C GLU A 63 15.23 -9.88 17.30
N PRO A 64 14.54 -11.01 17.13
CA PRO A 64 13.09 -11.04 17.12
C PRO A 64 12.55 -10.86 18.54
N ILE A 65 12.06 -9.66 18.84
CA ILE A 65 11.40 -9.38 20.12
C ILE A 65 9.99 -9.96 20.06
N ARG A 66 9.70 -10.90 20.97
CA ARG A 66 8.36 -11.48 21.14
C ARG A 66 7.88 -11.20 22.57
N PRO A 67 6.98 -10.23 22.79
CA PRO A 67 6.47 -9.93 24.12
C PRO A 67 5.66 -11.10 24.68
N SER A 68 5.91 -11.50 25.93
CA SER A 68 5.21 -12.62 26.57
C SER A 68 3.74 -12.34 26.90
N THR A 69 3.36 -11.06 26.96
CA THR A 69 2.00 -10.60 27.22
C THR A 69 1.12 -10.59 25.97
N SER A 70 1.70 -10.82 24.78
CA SER A 70 0.99 -10.77 23.49
C SER A 70 0.29 -12.07 23.12
N SER A 71 -0.72 -11.97 22.27
CA SER A 71 -1.28 -13.15 21.61
C SER A 71 -0.37 -13.59 20.45
N GLN A 72 0.44 -14.62 20.69
CA GLN A 72 1.52 -15.05 19.78
C GLN A 72 1.04 -15.39 18.36
N THR A 73 -0.14 -15.99 18.24
CA THR A 73 -0.71 -16.38 16.94
C THR A 73 -1.06 -15.16 16.10
N LEU A 74 -1.76 -14.17 16.67
CA LEU A 74 -2.16 -12.94 15.97
C LEU A 74 -0.96 -12.01 15.74
N PHE A 75 0.02 -12.00 16.64
CA PHE A 75 1.25 -11.24 16.47
C PHE A 75 2.05 -11.73 15.24
N LEU A 76 2.07 -13.03 14.97
CA LEU A 76 2.74 -13.56 13.77
C LEU A 76 1.87 -13.47 12.51
N LEU A 77 0.55 -13.64 12.65
CA LEU A 77 -0.37 -13.68 11.52
C LEU A 77 -0.67 -12.28 10.96
N SER A 78 -0.75 -11.24 11.80
CA SER A 78 -1.13 -9.89 11.34
C SER A 78 -0.18 -9.26 10.32
N PRO A 79 1.17 -9.29 10.48
CA PRO A 79 2.07 -8.76 9.45
C PRO A 79 2.06 -9.62 8.18
N ALA A 80 1.90 -10.94 8.31
CA ALA A 80 1.77 -11.84 7.17
C ALA A 80 0.49 -11.54 6.38
N LEU A 81 -0.63 -11.34 7.08
CA LEU A 81 -1.92 -11.00 6.48
C LEU A 81 -1.84 -9.65 5.75
N ALA A 82 -1.21 -8.63 6.36
CA ALA A 82 -0.99 -7.33 5.72
C ALA A 82 -0.24 -7.47 4.38
N LEU A 83 0.90 -8.18 4.36
CA LEU A 83 1.67 -8.38 3.15
C LEU A 83 0.91 -9.22 2.11
N THR A 84 0.24 -10.30 2.53
CA THR A 84 -0.52 -11.14 1.59
C THR A 84 -1.64 -10.35 0.90
N LEU A 85 -2.41 -9.55 1.65
CA LEU A 85 -3.44 -8.70 1.08
C LEU A 85 -2.84 -7.67 0.13
N ALA A 86 -1.78 -6.97 0.56
CA ALA A 86 -1.08 -5.99 -0.26
C ALA A 86 -0.64 -6.58 -1.60
N MET A 87 -0.13 -7.82 -1.63
CA MET A 87 0.29 -8.47 -2.89
C MET A 87 -0.89 -8.97 -3.75
N ILE A 88 -1.99 -9.42 -3.15
CA ILE A 88 -3.15 -9.93 -3.91
C ILE A 88 -3.87 -8.79 -4.66
N ILE A 89 -3.91 -7.58 -4.10
CA ILE A 89 -4.60 -6.44 -4.74
C ILE A 89 -3.96 -6.06 -6.08
N TRP A 90 -2.69 -6.39 -6.32
CA TRP A 90 -2.04 -6.12 -7.60
C TRP A 90 -2.52 -7.02 -8.75
N THR A 91 -3.16 -8.16 -8.45
CA THR A 91 -3.49 -9.17 -9.47
C THR A 91 -4.42 -8.71 -10.61
N PRO A 92 -5.49 -7.91 -10.37
CA PRO A 92 -6.36 -7.40 -11.43
C PRO A 92 -5.85 -6.12 -12.11
N LEU A 93 -4.72 -5.54 -11.68
CA LEU A 93 -4.26 -4.26 -12.21
C LEU A 93 -3.76 -4.43 -13.65
N PRO A 94 -4.33 -3.72 -14.64
CA PRO A 94 -3.87 -3.79 -16.02
C PRO A 94 -2.51 -3.09 -16.18
N LEU A 95 -1.48 -3.89 -16.45
CA LEU A 95 -0.12 -3.42 -16.78
C LEU A 95 0.39 -4.15 -18.02
N PRO A 96 0.27 -3.58 -19.23
CA PRO A 96 -0.94 -3.53 -20.08
C PRO A 96 -1.90 -4.74 -20.06
N ILE A 97 -1.49 -5.92 -19.60
CA ILE A 97 -2.35 -7.10 -19.46
C ILE A 97 -2.38 -7.46 -17.97
N PRO A 98 -3.56 -7.63 -17.34
CA PRO A 98 -3.63 -8.01 -15.93
C PRO A 98 -3.17 -9.47 -15.73
N LEU A 99 -2.67 -9.80 -14.54
CA LEU A 99 -2.31 -11.19 -14.22
C LEU A 99 -3.55 -12.09 -14.19
N LEU A 100 -4.68 -11.55 -13.73
CA LEU A 100 -5.96 -12.24 -13.69
C LEU A 100 -7.06 -11.32 -14.21
N GLU A 101 -7.61 -11.65 -15.37
CA GLU A 101 -8.73 -10.94 -15.95
C GLU A 101 -10.01 -11.23 -15.16
N MET A 102 -10.58 -10.18 -14.55
CA MET A 102 -11.81 -10.26 -13.77
C MET A 102 -12.83 -9.25 -14.28
N ASN A 103 -14.07 -9.70 -14.48
CA ASN A 103 -15.19 -8.81 -14.84
C ASN A 103 -15.48 -7.75 -13.76
N LEU A 104 -15.26 -8.09 -12.49
CA LEU A 104 -15.54 -7.23 -11.33
C LEU A 104 -14.25 -6.76 -10.63
N SER A 105 -13.23 -6.41 -11.42
CA SER A 105 -11.91 -6.03 -10.92
C SER A 105 -11.93 -4.87 -9.90
N ILE A 106 -12.78 -3.85 -10.12
CA ILE A 106 -12.91 -2.71 -9.21
C ILE A 106 -13.47 -3.12 -7.84
N LEU A 107 -14.53 -3.93 -7.85
CA LEU A 107 -15.15 -4.42 -6.61
C LEU A 107 -14.19 -5.34 -5.85
N PHE A 108 -13.35 -6.09 -6.57
CA PHE A 108 -12.31 -6.90 -5.95
C PHE A 108 -11.26 -6.05 -5.23
N VAL A 109 -10.81 -4.95 -5.84
CA VAL A 109 -9.88 -4.00 -5.20
C VAL A 109 -10.50 -3.41 -3.94
N LEU A 110 -11.76 -2.93 -4.01
CA LEU A 110 -12.48 -2.38 -2.84
C LEU A 110 -12.67 -3.42 -1.73
N ALA A 111 -13.01 -4.67 -2.09
CA ALA A 111 -13.19 -5.73 -1.11
C ALA A 111 -11.88 -6.06 -0.37
N LEU A 112 -10.75 -6.08 -1.08
CA LEU A 112 -9.46 -6.37 -0.47
C LEU A 112 -8.90 -5.19 0.33
N SER A 113 -9.12 -3.95 -0.10
CA SER A 113 -8.76 -2.78 0.72
C SER A 113 -9.49 -2.80 2.06
N SER A 114 -10.80 -3.15 2.07
CA SER A 114 -11.59 -3.33 3.29
C SER A 114 -10.98 -4.35 4.26
N MET A 115 -10.37 -5.41 3.72
CA MET A 115 -9.79 -6.49 4.52
C MET A 115 -8.47 -6.09 5.19
N MET A 116 -7.75 -5.09 4.66
CA MET A 116 -6.47 -4.65 5.25
C MET A 116 -6.64 -4.04 6.63
N VAL A 117 -7.80 -3.46 6.92
CA VAL A 117 -8.16 -2.89 8.24
C VAL A 117 -8.03 -3.94 9.34
N TYR A 118 -8.34 -5.21 9.05
CA TYR A 118 -8.21 -6.30 10.03
C TYR A 118 -6.75 -6.61 10.41
N SER A 119 -5.80 -6.37 9.50
CA SER A 119 -4.38 -6.53 9.82
C SER A 119 -3.93 -5.50 10.87
N ILE A 120 -4.37 -4.25 10.71
CA ILE A 120 -4.07 -3.14 11.63
C ILE A 120 -4.71 -3.41 12.99
N LEU A 121 -6.01 -3.75 13.02
CA LEU A 121 -6.71 -4.07 14.26
C LEU A 121 -6.09 -5.28 14.98
N GLY A 122 -5.78 -6.35 14.23
CA GLY A 122 -5.16 -7.55 14.76
C GLY A 122 -3.80 -7.27 15.38
N SER A 123 -3.00 -6.40 14.75
CA SER A 123 -1.68 -6.02 15.23
C SER A 123 -1.74 -5.23 16.55
N GLY A 124 -2.66 -4.26 16.64
CA GLY A 124 -2.85 -3.45 17.84
C GLY A 124 -3.39 -4.26 19.02
N TRP A 125 -4.34 -5.17 18.77
CA TRP A 125 -4.85 -6.06 19.83
C TRP A 125 -3.82 -7.11 20.27
N ALA A 126 -2.99 -7.61 19.35
CA ALA A 126 -1.98 -8.61 19.66
C ALA A 126 -0.93 -8.11 20.65
N SER A 127 -0.55 -6.84 20.56
CA SER A 127 0.49 -6.19 21.37
C SER A 127 0.17 -6.17 22.89
N ASN A 128 -1.10 -6.16 23.27
CA ASN A 128 -1.52 -6.06 24.68
C ASN A 128 -0.97 -4.81 25.41
N SER A 129 -0.69 -3.72 24.69
CA SER A 129 -0.50 -2.38 25.26
C SER A 129 -1.67 -1.46 24.93
N LYS A 130 -2.10 -0.68 25.93
CA LYS A 130 -3.27 0.21 25.78
C LYS A 130 -3.04 1.29 24.72
N TYR A 131 -1.81 1.81 24.62
CA TYR A 131 -1.45 2.85 23.65
C TYR A 131 -1.49 2.32 22.21
N ALA A 132 -0.93 1.13 21.97
CA ALA A 132 -0.96 0.51 20.64
C ALA A 132 -2.39 0.17 20.20
N LEU A 133 -3.24 -0.30 21.12
CA LEU A 133 -4.65 -0.53 20.83
C LEU A 133 -5.41 0.76 20.47
N ILE A 134 -5.17 1.86 21.21
CA ILE A 134 -5.79 3.17 20.90
C ILE A 134 -5.31 3.69 19.54
N GLY A 135 -4.02 3.56 19.24
CA GLY A 135 -3.45 3.91 17.93
C GLY A 135 -4.08 3.10 16.79
N ALA A 136 -4.22 1.78 16.97
CA ALA A 136 -4.87 0.91 16.00
C ALA A 136 -6.35 1.29 15.78
N LEU A 137 -7.10 1.59 16.85
CA LEU A 137 -8.50 1.99 16.73
C LEU A 137 -8.66 3.33 15.99
N ARG A 138 -7.74 4.29 16.19
CA ARG A 138 -7.71 5.55 15.44
C ARG A 138 -7.42 5.31 13.95
N ALA A 139 -6.41 4.49 13.64
CA ALA A 139 -6.09 4.11 12.26
C ALA A 139 -7.28 3.44 11.57
N VAL A 140 -7.92 2.47 12.23
CA VAL A 140 -9.08 1.74 11.72
C VAL A 140 -10.26 2.67 11.46
N ALA A 141 -10.56 3.58 12.37
CA ALA A 141 -11.64 4.56 12.17
C ALA A 141 -11.36 5.49 10.97
N GLN A 142 -10.11 5.89 10.78
CA GLN A 142 -9.69 6.69 9.63
C GLN A 142 -9.82 5.89 8.33
N THR A 143 -9.27 4.68 8.25
CA THR A 143 -9.31 3.89 7.02
C THR A 143 -10.74 3.58 6.58
N ILE A 144 -11.62 3.17 7.52
CA ILE A 144 -13.03 2.87 7.20
C ILE A 144 -13.79 4.12 6.73
N SER A 145 -13.55 5.28 7.34
CA SER A 145 -14.27 6.51 6.96
C SER A 145 -13.88 7.00 5.56
N TYR A 146 -12.60 6.91 5.19
CA TYR A 146 -12.14 7.27 3.85
C TYR A 146 -12.42 6.20 2.79
N GLU A 147 -12.56 4.94 3.17
CA GLU A 147 -12.96 3.86 2.26
C GLU A 147 -14.37 4.10 1.67
N VAL A 148 -15.32 4.59 2.48
CA VAL A 148 -16.65 4.94 2.00
C VAL A 148 -16.58 6.06 0.96
N ALA A 149 -15.74 7.07 1.18
CA ALA A 149 -15.54 8.16 0.22
C ALA A 149 -14.90 7.64 -1.08
N LEU A 150 -13.87 6.78 -0.96
CA LEU A 150 -13.20 6.15 -2.09
C LEU A 150 -14.19 5.34 -2.94
N ALA A 151 -15.02 4.52 -2.31
CA ALA A 151 -16.03 3.70 -2.99
C ALA A 151 -17.06 4.55 -3.75
N LEU A 152 -17.53 5.66 -3.17
CA LEU A 152 -18.48 6.57 -3.82
C LEU A 152 -17.84 7.31 -5.00
N ILE A 153 -16.60 7.80 -4.85
CA ILE A 153 -15.88 8.47 -5.95
C ILE A 153 -15.64 7.48 -7.10
N LEU A 154 -15.21 6.25 -6.77
CA LEU A 154 -14.98 5.21 -7.77
C LEU A 154 -16.28 4.85 -8.50
N LEU A 155 -17.41 4.78 -7.80
CA LEU A 155 -18.71 4.54 -8.42
C LEU A 155 -19.05 5.61 -9.49
N CYS A 156 -18.76 6.89 -9.24
CA CYS A 156 -18.95 7.94 -10.25
C CYS A 156 -18.15 7.66 -11.54
N PHE A 157 -16.90 7.19 -11.41
CA PHE A 157 -16.07 6.83 -12.56
C PHE A 157 -16.52 5.55 -13.26
N VAL A 158 -17.04 4.57 -12.51
CA VAL A 158 -17.67 3.38 -13.10
C VAL A 158 -18.84 3.79 -13.97
N LEU A 159 -19.70 4.71 -13.51
CA LEU A 159 -20.83 5.20 -14.30
C LEU A 159 -20.40 5.90 -15.59
N MET A 160 -19.27 6.62 -15.58
CA MET A 160 -18.71 7.21 -16.80
C MET A 160 -18.14 6.17 -17.77
N SER A 161 -17.53 5.11 -17.24
CA SER A 161 -16.90 4.06 -18.06
C SER A 161 -17.91 3.02 -18.58
N GLY A 162 -18.99 2.77 -17.85
CA GLY A 162 -20.03 1.78 -18.17
C GLY A 162 -19.76 0.34 -17.69
N ASN A 163 -18.55 0.00 -17.22
CA ASN A 163 -18.19 -1.36 -16.77
C ASN A 163 -17.34 -1.34 -15.48
N PHE A 164 -17.30 -2.48 -14.77
CA PHE A 164 -16.49 -2.67 -13.57
C PHE A 164 -15.07 -3.22 -13.84
N THR A 165 -14.69 -3.35 -15.11
CA THR A 165 -13.36 -3.82 -15.53
C THR A 165 -12.36 -2.66 -15.56
N LEU A 166 -11.21 -2.83 -14.93
CA LEU A 166 -10.14 -1.82 -14.91
C LEU A 166 -9.59 -1.54 -16.30
N GLN A 167 -9.58 -2.54 -17.19
CA GLN A 167 -9.15 -2.39 -18.57
C GLN A 167 -10.05 -1.42 -19.36
N ASN A 168 -11.34 -1.34 -19.03
CA ASN A 168 -12.27 -0.45 -19.72
C ASN A 168 -11.93 1.04 -19.51
N PHE A 169 -11.24 1.39 -18.42
CA PHE A 169 -10.75 2.75 -18.21
C PHE A 169 -9.70 3.19 -19.23
N SER A 170 -8.93 2.26 -19.80
CA SER A 170 -7.99 2.60 -20.87
C SER A 170 -8.72 3.00 -22.15
N ILE A 171 -9.80 2.28 -22.49
CA ILE A 171 -10.64 2.52 -23.66
C ILE A 171 -11.39 3.85 -23.53
N THR A 172 -11.94 4.15 -22.35
CA THR A 172 -12.71 5.38 -22.14
C THR A 172 -11.83 6.64 -22.16
N GLN A 173 -10.53 6.49 -21.89
CA GLN A 173 -9.56 7.58 -21.84
C GLN A 173 -8.80 7.80 -23.15
N GLU A 174 -9.12 7.07 -24.22
CA GLU A 174 -8.45 7.21 -25.53
C GLU A 174 -8.50 8.65 -26.08
N ASN A 175 -9.66 9.31 -25.94
CA ASN A 175 -9.84 10.66 -26.48
C ASN A 175 -9.35 11.75 -25.51
N ILE A 176 -9.73 11.64 -24.24
CA ILE A 176 -9.46 12.65 -23.21
C ILE A 176 -9.24 11.93 -21.87
N TRP A 177 -8.20 12.32 -21.14
CA TRP A 177 -7.96 11.84 -19.77
C TRP A 177 -9.11 12.20 -18.83
N LEU A 178 -9.47 11.28 -17.94
CA LEU A 178 -10.59 11.42 -17.01
C LEU A 178 -10.36 12.51 -15.93
N ILE A 179 -9.11 12.96 -15.72
CA ILE A 179 -8.82 14.13 -14.86
C ILE A 179 -9.54 15.38 -15.35
N LEU A 180 -9.56 15.63 -16.66
CA LEU A 180 -10.09 16.88 -17.21
C LEU A 180 -11.59 17.07 -16.96
N PRO A 181 -12.48 16.11 -17.30
CA PRO A 181 -13.91 16.26 -17.05
C PRO A 181 -14.26 16.20 -15.55
N ALA A 182 -13.49 15.48 -14.75
CA ALA A 182 -13.81 15.19 -13.34
C ALA A 182 -12.73 15.70 -12.38
N TRP A 183 -12.15 16.87 -12.65
CA TRP A 183 -11.03 17.39 -11.86
C TRP A 183 -11.32 17.52 -10.34
N PRO A 184 -12.52 17.93 -9.86
CA PRO A 184 -12.76 18.03 -8.42
C PRO A 184 -12.81 16.65 -7.76
N LEU A 185 -13.40 15.66 -8.46
CA LEU A 185 -13.43 14.28 -8.00
C LEU A 185 -12.03 13.67 -7.96
N SER A 186 -11.15 14.02 -8.90
CA SER A 186 -9.76 13.56 -8.90
C SER A 186 -8.96 14.11 -7.69
N ILE A 187 -9.23 15.35 -7.28
CA ILE A 187 -8.60 15.93 -6.08
C ILE A 187 -9.12 15.25 -4.82
N MET A 188 -10.44 15.06 -4.71
CA MET A 188 -11.03 14.34 -3.56
C MET A 188 -10.51 12.89 -3.50
N TRP A 189 -10.37 12.23 -4.65
CA TRP A 189 -9.75 10.91 -4.74
C TRP A 189 -8.34 10.92 -4.17
N PHE A 190 -7.49 11.84 -4.64
CA PHE A 190 -6.10 11.93 -4.18
C PHE A 190 -6.00 12.13 -2.66
N VAL A 191 -6.82 13.03 -2.10
CA VAL A 191 -6.89 13.25 -0.64
C VAL A 191 -7.37 11.99 0.09
N SER A 192 -8.37 11.28 -0.44
CA SER A 192 -8.83 10.03 0.17
C SER A 192 -7.77 8.92 0.13
N THR A 193 -7.01 8.78 -0.97
CA THR A 193 -5.93 7.80 -1.05
C THR A 193 -4.76 8.10 -0.11
N LEU A 194 -4.46 9.37 0.12
CA LEU A 194 -3.48 9.81 1.13
C LEU A 194 -3.93 9.42 2.55
N ALA A 195 -5.21 9.62 2.85
CA ALA A 195 -5.78 9.29 4.14
C ALA A 195 -5.88 7.78 4.39
N GLU A 196 -6.22 6.99 3.35
CA GLU A 196 -6.30 5.53 3.45
C GLU A 196 -4.93 4.88 3.69
N THR A 197 -3.87 5.45 3.11
CA THR A 197 -2.49 4.98 3.32
C THR A 197 -1.85 5.56 4.59
N ASN A 198 -2.61 6.28 5.43
CA ASN A 198 -2.15 6.94 6.66
C ASN A 198 -0.95 7.86 6.46
N ARG A 199 -0.81 8.49 5.28
CA ARG A 199 0.34 9.35 4.97
C ARG A 199 0.11 10.78 5.39
N ALA A 200 1.19 11.47 5.74
CA ALA A 200 1.17 12.89 6.10
C ALA A 200 0.43 13.71 5.03
N PRO A 201 -0.55 14.55 5.41
CA PRO A 201 -0.84 15.06 6.75
C PRO A 201 -1.78 14.21 7.63
N PHE A 202 -2.26 13.06 7.17
CA PHE A 202 -3.22 12.20 7.87
C PHE A 202 -2.57 11.09 8.70
N ASP A 203 -1.36 11.32 9.17
CA ASP A 203 -0.60 10.34 9.96
C ASP A 203 -0.90 10.48 11.48
N PHE A 204 -2.18 10.45 11.83
CA PHE A 204 -2.61 10.55 13.24
C PHE A 204 -2.42 9.26 14.03
N ALA A 205 -2.24 8.14 13.32
CA ALA A 205 -2.05 6.83 13.93
C ALA A 205 -0.59 6.57 14.32
N GLU A 206 0.38 7.06 13.54
CA GLU A 206 1.81 6.89 13.83
C GLU A 206 2.39 8.07 14.60
N GLY A 207 1.65 9.19 14.69
CA GLY A 207 2.03 10.44 15.36
C GLY A 207 2.92 10.25 16.59
N GLU A 208 4.22 10.45 16.40
CA GLU A 208 5.26 10.22 17.40
C GLU A 208 5.04 11.06 18.67
N SER A 209 4.43 12.24 18.52
CA SER A 209 4.15 13.18 19.61
C SER A 209 3.08 12.68 20.58
N GLU A 210 2.19 11.78 20.16
CA GLU A 210 1.07 11.32 20.97
C GLU A 210 1.17 9.84 21.36
N LEU A 211 1.61 8.98 20.44
CA LEU A 211 1.52 7.53 20.61
C LEU A 211 2.83 6.78 20.26
N VAL A 212 3.96 7.49 20.10
CA VAL A 212 5.32 6.93 19.91
C VAL A 212 5.31 5.72 18.94
N SER A 213 4.79 5.90 17.71
CA SER A 213 4.65 4.91 16.61
C SER A 213 3.42 3.97 16.61
N GLY A 214 2.37 4.29 17.38
CA GLY A 214 1.02 3.75 17.13
C GLY A 214 0.87 2.24 17.35
N PHE A 215 0.40 1.51 16.33
CA PHE A 215 0.10 0.07 16.42
C PHE A 215 1.31 -0.84 16.17
N ASN A 216 2.42 -0.30 15.64
CA ASN A 216 3.62 -1.05 15.26
C ASN A 216 4.71 -1.07 16.35
N VAL A 217 4.50 -0.39 17.49
CA VAL A 217 5.53 -0.11 18.52
C VAL A 217 6.24 -1.37 19.02
N GLU A 218 5.51 -2.47 19.14
CA GLU A 218 6.03 -3.72 19.72
C GLU A 218 6.63 -4.68 18.69
N TYR A 219 6.47 -4.39 17.40
CA TYR A 219 7.05 -5.21 16.34
C TYR A 219 8.52 -4.84 16.13
N ALA A 220 9.39 -5.84 16.19
CA ALA A 220 10.81 -5.68 15.96
C ALA A 220 11.31 -6.59 14.83
N GLY A 221 12.33 -6.14 14.10
CA GLY A 221 13.03 -6.94 13.10
C GLY A 221 12.16 -7.30 11.89
N GLY A 222 12.06 -8.60 11.59
CA GLY A 222 11.34 -9.12 10.42
C GLY A 222 9.84 -8.75 10.35
N PRO A 223 9.02 -9.02 11.39
CA PRO A 223 7.61 -8.63 11.42
C PRO A 223 7.35 -7.14 11.16
N PHE A 224 8.20 -6.26 11.71
CA PHE A 224 8.15 -4.83 11.42
C PHE A 224 8.42 -4.55 9.94
N ALA A 225 9.47 -5.17 9.37
CA ALA A 225 9.77 -5.02 7.95
C ALA A 225 8.59 -5.45 7.05
N LEU A 226 7.81 -6.47 7.43
CA LEU A 226 6.63 -6.89 6.67
C LEU A 226 5.54 -5.83 6.66
N PHE A 227 5.27 -5.14 7.78
CA PHE A 227 4.33 -4.02 7.79
C PHE A 227 4.79 -2.86 6.91
N PHE A 228 6.07 -2.48 6.99
CA PHE A 228 6.62 -1.44 6.12
C PHE A 228 6.51 -1.81 4.64
N LEU A 229 6.85 -3.04 4.28
CA LEU A 229 6.71 -3.51 2.90
C LEU A 229 5.25 -3.48 2.45
N ALA A 230 4.31 -3.91 3.29
CA ALA A 230 2.88 -3.89 2.97
C ALA A 230 2.36 -2.45 2.78
N GLU A 231 2.68 -1.53 3.69
CA GLU A 231 2.25 -0.14 3.61
C GLU A 231 2.79 0.55 2.34
N TYR A 232 4.08 0.40 2.05
CA TYR A 232 4.66 0.94 0.82
C TYR A 232 4.14 0.28 -0.45
N ALA A 233 3.83 -1.02 -0.40
CA ALA A 233 3.15 -1.70 -1.51
C ALA A 233 1.76 -1.10 -1.75
N ASN A 234 1.01 -0.78 -0.69
CA ASN A 234 -0.29 -0.12 -0.80
C ASN A 234 -0.19 1.30 -1.36
N ILE A 235 0.85 2.06 -0.99
CA ILE A 235 1.10 3.39 -1.56
C ILE A 235 1.36 3.30 -3.06
N LEU A 236 2.24 2.40 -3.48
CA LEU A 236 2.49 2.18 -4.90
C LEU A 236 1.21 1.74 -5.63
N MET A 237 0.46 0.82 -5.04
CA MET A 237 -0.78 0.30 -5.59
C MET A 237 -1.83 1.40 -5.77
N MET A 238 -2.12 2.21 -4.75
CA MET A 238 -3.08 3.32 -4.85
C MET A 238 -2.70 4.33 -5.92
N ASN A 239 -1.40 4.64 -6.03
CA ASN A 239 -0.90 5.51 -7.09
C ASN A 239 -1.08 4.86 -8.47
N THR A 240 -0.83 3.56 -8.63
CA THR A 240 -1.08 2.87 -9.91
C THR A 240 -2.57 2.85 -10.27
N ILE A 241 -3.46 2.58 -9.32
CA ILE A 241 -4.92 2.64 -9.54
C ILE A 241 -5.32 4.05 -9.95
N SER A 242 -4.81 5.08 -9.28
CA SER A 242 -5.09 6.47 -9.66
C SER A 242 -4.63 6.75 -11.09
N SER A 243 -3.44 6.29 -11.49
CA SER A 243 -2.97 6.47 -12.86
C SER A 243 -3.85 5.74 -13.88
N ILE A 244 -4.36 4.54 -13.57
CA ILE A 244 -5.26 3.78 -14.46
C ILE A 244 -6.61 4.48 -14.61
N ILE A 245 -7.19 5.00 -13.52
CA ILE A 245 -8.51 5.65 -13.53
C ILE A 245 -8.46 7.03 -14.18
N PHE A 246 -7.36 7.77 -14.01
CA PHE A 246 -7.31 9.21 -14.32
C PHE A 246 -6.39 9.58 -15.48
N LEU A 247 -5.27 8.87 -15.62
CA LEU A 247 -4.17 9.12 -16.56
C LEU A 247 -3.88 7.89 -17.42
N GLY A 248 -4.93 7.16 -17.78
CA GLY A 248 -4.84 5.95 -18.58
C GLY A 248 -4.09 6.22 -19.87
N SER A 249 -3.00 5.49 -20.08
CA SER A 249 -2.29 5.50 -21.35
C SER A 249 -3.08 4.71 -22.38
N SER A 250 -3.25 5.26 -23.58
CA SER A 250 -3.80 4.51 -24.71
C SER A 250 -2.90 3.31 -25.00
N THR A 251 -3.39 2.10 -24.75
CA THR A 251 -2.83 0.90 -25.35
C THR A 251 -3.33 0.83 -26.80
N ALA A 252 -2.70 1.62 -27.66
CA ALA A 252 -2.75 1.36 -29.09
C ALA A 252 -1.93 0.10 -29.42
#